data_AF-A0A510HMG5-F1
#
_entry.id   AF-A0A510HMG5-F1
#
_cell.length_a   1.000
_cell.length_b   1.000
_cell.length_c   1.000
_cell.angle_alpha   90.00
_cell.angle_beta   90.00
_cell.angle_gamma   90.00
#
_symmetry.space_group_name_H-M   'P 1'
#
loop_
_entity.id
_entity.type
_entity.pdbx_description
1 polymer ?
#
loop_
_entity_poly.entity_id
_entity_poly.type
_entity_poly.pdbx_seq_one_letter_code
_entity_poly.pdbx_strand_id
1 'polypeptide(L)'
;MGLLSLLVLAVAGVCASGAPAGAQQGTLEREFRAAAAEYGVPVEILKAMGYVNTRWEMPSEESRDGGWGIMHLVRNETTDTLGEASRLTGLPVQRLMTDRAANIRGGAALLARAQRGSPEDLNAWYEAVAEVGGGRLYANQVYETLQRGASATISTGETISLASQSGATPQGVLSSQSTADYPGAVWYPASTSNYTAASRPGSHPIDRIVIHVTQGSYASAMNWFQNPAAGVSAHYTVRSADGLVGQSVREKDIAWHAGNWEYNTRSIGIEHEGFVDDPKWFTEAMYQSSAKLVAYLCKKYGIPIDRGHIIGHSEVPGATHTDPGPYWDWDKYLSYVRQYAGGSAGGYRQVVDNADVVTSGRFSASSGWGWSRYSASKYYWNYRFAKPKAVSDTAKYRFDIPATGDYAVYAWWPSNPGYNRATPIGIKTTAGWRWVRVDQTRNGGRWVYLGTFNLARGDEWKIQISRWTSGSGYVIADAMKVVRK
;
A
#
# COMPACT_ATOMS: atom_id res chain seq x y z
N MET A 1 37.17 74.65 24.74
CA MET A 1 35.90 74.25 25.39
C MET A 1 34.88 73.99 24.29
N GLY A 2 34.44 72.73 24.14
CA GLY A 2 33.32 72.21 23.30
C GLY A 2 33.26 72.59 21.81
N LEU A 3 32.82 71.76 20.86
CA LEU A 3 32.08 70.50 20.90
C LEU A 3 32.60 69.58 19.78
N LEU A 4 32.63 68.28 20.09
CA LEU A 4 32.89 67.18 19.17
C LEU A 4 31.75 67.00 18.16
N SER A 5 32.13 66.81 16.90
CA SER A 5 31.31 66.27 15.83
C SER A 5 30.95 64.79 16.09
N LEU A 6 29.67 64.43 15.95
CA LEU A 6 29.24 63.04 15.78
C LEU A 6 28.49 62.93 14.45
N LEU A 7 29.16 62.35 13.45
CA LEU A 7 28.57 61.92 12.19
C LEU A 7 28.02 60.50 12.42
N VAL A 8 26.69 60.35 12.46
CA VAL A 8 26.04 59.03 12.56
C VAL A 8 25.96 58.43 11.15
N LEU A 9 26.81 57.44 10.86
CA LEU A 9 26.65 56.56 9.70
C LEU A 9 25.52 55.57 10.00
N ALA A 10 24.38 55.72 9.34
CA ALA A 10 23.33 54.71 9.32
C ALA A 10 23.74 53.57 8.36
N VAL A 11 24.21 52.46 8.91
CA VAL A 11 24.37 51.21 8.16
C VAL A 11 23.00 50.55 8.06
N ALA A 12 22.41 50.60 6.87
CA ALA A 12 21.21 49.82 6.54
C ALA A 12 21.58 48.33 6.57
N GLY A 13 21.20 47.63 7.64
CA GLY A 13 21.27 46.18 7.72
C GLY A 13 20.32 45.57 6.69
N VAL A 14 20.89 44.95 5.66
CA VAL A 14 20.16 44.06 4.76
C VAL A 14 19.70 42.87 5.60
N CYS A 15 18.42 42.82 5.94
CA CYS A 15 17.78 41.61 6.46
C CYS A 15 17.78 40.57 5.34
N ALA A 16 18.84 39.77 5.24
CA ALA A 16 18.81 38.53 4.49
C ALA A 16 17.84 37.58 5.19
N SER A 17 16.60 37.53 4.72
CA SER A 17 15.68 36.44 5.02
C SER A 17 16.33 35.15 4.52
N GLY A 18 16.94 34.40 5.42
CA GLY A 18 17.42 33.05 5.13
C GLY A 18 16.24 32.18 4.71
N ALA A 19 16.11 31.96 3.40
CA ALA A 19 15.32 30.87 2.88
C ALA A 19 15.80 29.57 3.57
N PRO A 20 14.90 28.65 3.94
CA PRO A 20 15.33 27.38 4.50
C PRO A 20 16.25 26.70 3.48
N ALA A 21 17.43 26.29 3.93
CA ALA A 21 18.39 25.55 3.11
C ALA A 21 17.65 24.38 2.45
N GLY A 22 17.54 24.44 1.12
CA GLY A 22 16.78 23.47 0.34
C GLY A 22 17.26 22.07 0.63
N ALA A 23 16.35 21.20 1.04
CA ALA A 23 16.59 19.76 1.02
C ALA A 23 17.12 19.42 -0.38
N GLN A 24 18.32 18.85 -0.44
CA GLN A 24 18.95 18.44 -1.69
C GLN A 24 17.97 17.51 -2.41
N GLN A 25 17.33 17.98 -3.50
CA GLN A 25 16.30 17.20 -4.19
C GLN A 25 16.90 15.84 -4.62
N GLY A 26 16.16 14.76 -4.37
CA GLY A 26 16.58 13.40 -4.73
C GLY A 26 16.89 13.26 -6.23
N THR A 27 17.63 12.19 -6.59
CA THR A 27 17.97 11.87 -7.98
C THR A 27 16.74 11.70 -8.85
N LEU A 28 15.71 11.01 -8.35
CA LEU A 28 14.49 10.76 -9.11
C LEU A 28 13.64 12.02 -9.36
N GLU A 29 13.60 12.96 -8.41
CA GLU A 29 12.94 14.26 -8.61
C GLU A 29 13.59 15.03 -9.78
N ARG A 30 14.92 14.96 -9.92
CA ARG A 30 15.63 15.58 -11.04
C ARG A 30 15.35 14.88 -12.36
N GLU A 31 15.25 13.55 -12.37
CA GLU A 31 14.91 12.77 -13.56
C GLU A 31 13.51 13.12 -14.08
N PHE A 32 12.51 13.21 -13.19
CA PHE A 32 11.17 13.69 -13.54
C PHE A 32 11.17 15.11 -14.10
N ARG A 33 11.88 16.05 -13.44
CA ARG A 33 11.96 17.44 -13.90
C ARG A 33 12.69 17.57 -15.23
N ALA A 34 13.73 16.78 -15.46
CA ALA A 34 14.47 16.79 -16.72
C ALA A 34 13.58 16.32 -17.88
N ALA A 35 12.89 15.19 -17.72
CA ALA A 35 11.97 14.70 -18.75
C ALA A 35 10.78 15.65 -18.97
N ALA A 36 10.21 16.21 -17.91
CA ALA A 36 9.15 17.22 -17.98
C ALA A 36 9.59 18.44 -18.82
N ALA A 37 10.78 18.98 -18.53
CA ALA A 37 11.32 20.13 -19.24
C ALA A 37 11.67 19.81 -20.71
N GLU A 38 12.19 18.62 -20.98
CA GLU A 38 12.55 18.20 -22.33
C GLU A 38 11.33 18.07 -23.26
N TYR A 39 10.22 17.54 -22.74
CA TYR A 39 9.04 17.21 -23.54
C TYR A 39 7.85 18.16 -23.33
N GLY A 40 7.99 19.19 -22.49
CA GLY A 40 6.91 20.15 -22.22
C GLY A 40 5.71 19.52 -21.50
N VAL A 41 5.96 18.54 -20.64
CA VAL A 41 4.92 17.84 -19.87
C VAL A 41 4.92 18.34 -18.42
N PRO A 42 3.77 18.62 -17.79
CA PRO A 42 3.70 18.93 -16.38
C PRO A 42 4.34 17.81 -15.53
N VAL A 43 5.30 18.16 -14.69
CA VAL A 43 6.05 17.20 -13.87
C VAL A 43 5.12 16.44 -12.91
N GLU A 44 4.04 17.09 -12.48
CA GLU A 44 2.99 16.53 -11.64
C GLU A 44 2.33 15.30 -12.31
N ILE A 45 2.08 15.34 -13.62
CA ILE A 45 1.47 14.23 -14.36
C ILE A 45 2.43 13.04 -14.42
N LEU A 46 3.71 13.28 -14.75
CA LEU A 46 4.71 12.21 -14.78
C LEU A 46 4.86 11.56 -13.40
N LYS A 47 4.88 12.37 -12.35
CA LYS A 47 4.94 11.87 -10.97
C LYS A 47 3.67 11.12 -10.58
N ALA A 48 2.49 11.59 -10.95
CA ALA A 48 1.24 10.88 -10.66
C ALA A 48 1.18 9.52 -11.38
N MET A 49 1.55 9.46 -12.66
CA MET A 49 1.66 8.21 -13.40
C MET A 49 2.68 7.26 -12.78
N GLY A 50 3.90 7.74 -12.47
CA GLY A 50 4.91 6.93 -11.80
C GLY A 50 4.47 6.41 -10.43
N TYR A 51 3.64 7.17 -9.71
CA TYR A 51 3.06 6.71 -8.45
C TYR A 51 2.01 5.61 -8.66
N VAL A 52 1.08 5.82 -9.59
CA VAL A 52 0.01 4.86 -9.90
C VAL A 52 0.57 3.53 -10.42
N ASN A 53 1.58 3.58 -11.27
CA ASN A 53 2.15 2.41 -11.91
C ASN A 53 2.94 1.54 -10.91
N THR A 54 3.86 2.17 -10.16
CA THR A 54 4.89 1.42 -9.41
C THR A 54 5.21 2.05 -8.05
N ARG A 55 4.44 3.06 -7.61
CA ARG A 55 4.78 3.90 -6.45
C ARG A 55 6.19 4.47 -6.54
N TRP A 56 6.57 4.90 -7.74
CA TRP A 56 7.89 5.42 -8.10
C TRP A 56 9.06 4.43 -8.06
N GLU A 57 8.80 3.13 -7.91
CA GLU A 57 9.85 2.13 -8.07
C GLU A 57 10.18 1.89 -9.53
N MET A 58 11.37 1.33 -9.75
CA MET A 58 11.74 0.71 -11.02
C MET A 58 11.72 -0.81 -10.80
N PRO A 59 10.62 -1.51 -11.14
CA PRO A 59 10.58 -2.97 -11.07
C PRO A 59 11.70 -3.59 -11.92
N SER A 60 12.26 -4.70 -11.45
CA SER A 60 13.28 -5.45 -12.19
C SER A 60 12.70 -6.39 -13.25
N GLU A 61 11.38 -6.58 -13.24
CA GLU A 61 10.65 -7.50 -14.11
C GLU A 61 9.48 -6.77 -14.80
N GLU A 62 8.99 -7.35 -15.89
CA GLU A 62 7.78 -6.88 -16.54
C GLU A 62 6.52 -7.15 -15.73
N SER A 63 5.53 -6.28 -15.92
CA SER A 63 4.16 -6.58 -15.50
C SER A 63 3.51 -7.63 -16.39
N ARG A 64 2.39 -8.20 -15.94
CA ARG A 64 1.66 -9.26 -16.68
C ARG A 64 1.14 -8.85 -18.05
N ASP A 65 0.85 -7.56 -18.23
CA ASP A 65 0.40 -6.99 -19.50
C ASP A 65 1.56 -6.56 -20.41
N GLY A 66 2.82 -6.87 -20.04
CA GLY A 66 4.03 -6.55 -20.81
C GLY A 66 4.55 -5.13 -20.61
N GLY A 67 4.23 -4.51 -19.47
CA GLY A 67 4.66 -3.17 -19.08
C GLY A 67 5.99 -3.14 -18.35
N TRP A 68 6.80 -2.11 -18.64
CA TRP A 68 8.15 -1.95 -18.09
C TRP A 68 8.37 -0.63 -17.37
N GLY A 69 9.00 -0.73 -16.20
CA GLY A 69 9.54 0.40 -15.45
C GLY A 69 8.49 1.36 -14.87
N ILE A 70 8.97 2.48 -14.33
CA ILE A 70 8.18 3.47 -13.58
C ILE A 70 7.01 4.07 -14.39
N MET A 71 7.16 4.21 -15.72
CA MET A 71 6.13 4.73 -16.61
C MET A 71 5.28 3.65 -17.26
N HIS A 72 5.50 2.36 -16.93
CA HIS A 72 4.74 1.23 -17.47
C HIS A 72 4.67 1.23 -19.00
N LEU A 73 5.83 1.23 -19.65
CA LEU A 73 5.92 1.20 -21.11
C LEU A 73 5.61 -0.22 -21.61
N VAL A 74 4.51 -0.38 -22.35
CA VAL A 74 3.92 -1.67 -22.69
C VAL A 74 4.35 -2.15 -24.07
N ARG A 75 4.64 -3.44 -24.18
CA ARG A 75 4.71 -4.17 -25.45
C ARG A 75 4.02 -5.52 -25.33
N ASN A 76 2.95 -5.71 -26.09
CA ASN A 76 2.23 -6.98 -26.25
C ASN A 76 1.59 -7.06 -27.65
N GLU A 77 0.77 -8.08 -27.92
CA GLU A 77 0.16 -8.32 -29.24
C GLU A 77 -0.74 -7.17 -29.74
N THR A 78 -1.23 -6.32 -28.84
CA THR A 78 -2.22 -5.27 -29.14
C THR A 78 -1.71 -3.86 -28.93
N THR A 79 -0.62 -3.69 -28.18
CA THR A 79 -0.10 -2.37 -27.75
C THR A 79 1.43 -2.38 -27.77
N ASP A 80 2.05 -1.34 -28.35
CA ASP A 80 3.52 -1.16 -28.36
C ASP A 80 3.94 0.28 -28.00
N THR A 81 3.58 0.74 -26.80
CA THR A 81 4.03 2.05 -26.29
C THR A 81 5.53 2.07 -25.99
N LEU A 82 6.14 0.92 -25.67
CA LEU A 82 7.59 0.78 -25.49
C LEU A 82 8.37 1.02 -26.80
N GLY A 83 7.92 0.45 -27.92
CA GLY A 83 8.50 0.69 -29.23
C GLY A 83 8.31 2.11 -29.70
N GLU A 84 7.12 2.67 -29.49
CA GLU A 84 6.85 4.06 -29.83
C GLU A 84 7.70 5.03 -28.98
N ALA A 85 7.87 4.77 -27.68
CA ALA A 85 8.79 5.53 -26.84
C ALA A 85 10.24 5.45 -27.33
N SER A 86 10.70 4.27 -27.79
CA SER A 86 12.02 4.12 -28.40
C SER A 86 12.17 5.00 -29.65
N ARG A 87 11.16 5.04 -30.52
CA ARG A 87 11.14 5.87 -31.73
C ARG A 87 11.16 7.37 -31.41
N LEU A 88 10.36 7.82 -30.44
CA LEU A 88 10.24 9.23 -30.07
C LEU A 88 11.48 9.77 -29.33
N THR A 89 12.12 8.94 -28.50
CA THR A 89 13.29 9.34 -27.71
C THR A 89 14.61 9.10 -28.43
N GLY A 90 14.63 8.22 -29.44
CA GLY A 90 15.86 7.71 -30.07
C GLY A 90 16.66 6.75 -29.17
N LEU A 91 16.12 6.37 -28.01
CA LEU A 91 16.77 5.44 -27.08
C LEU A 91 16.48 3.99 -27.46
N PRO A 92 17.46 3.07 -27.32
CA PRO A 92 17.20 1.65 -27.50
C PRO A 92 16.15 1.13 -26.52
N VAL A 93 15.29 0.23 -26.97
CA VAL A 93 14.26 -0.44 -26.12
C VAL A 93 14.86 -0.98 -24.82
N GLN A 94 16.03 -1.63 -24.88
CA GLN A 94 16.70 -2.16 -23.69
C GLN A 94 16.97 -1.10 -22.63
N ARG A 95 17.33 0.14 -23.03
CA ARG A 95 17.54 1.24 -22.08
C ARG A 95 16.22 1.67 -21.45
N LEU A 96 15.14 1.74 -22.22
CA LEU A 96 13.82 2.07 -21.68
C LEU A 96 13.32 1.02 -20.67
N MET A 97 13.74 -0.24 -20.80
CA MET A 97 13.35 -1.33 -19.88
C MET A 97 14.15 -1.32 -18.57
N THR A 98 15.42 -0.90 -18.58
CA THR A 98 16.32 -1.08 -17.43
C THR A 98 16.82 0.21 -16.79
N ASP A 99 16.72 1.35 -17.48
CA ASP A 99 17.19 2.65 -17.00
C ASP A 99 16.01 3.52 -16.60
N ARG A 100 15.97 3.91 -15.32
CA ARG A 100 14.89 4.68 -14.72
C ARG A 100 14.68 6.03 -15.42
N ALA A 101 15.76 6.77 -15.70
CA ALA A 101 15.67 8.07 -16.34
C ALA A 101 15.21 7.95 -17.80
N ALA A 102 15.70 6.94 -18.52
CA ALA A 102 15.26 6.64 -19.88
C ALA A 102 13.77 6.28 -19.92
N ASN A 103 13.29 5.45 -18.99
CA ASN A 103 11.90 5.06 -18.91
C ASN A 103 10.97 6.27 -18.67
N ILE A 104 11.36 7.18 -17.76
CA ILE A 104 10.65 8.46 -17.52
C ILE A 104 10.61 9.32 -18.78
N ARG A 105 11.74 9.47 -19.49
CA ARG A 105 11.80 10.18 -20.78
C ARG A 105 10.88 9.55 -21.82
N GLY A 106 10.82 8.22 -21.90
CA GLY A 106 9.90 7.49 -22.78
C GLY A 106 8.43 7.82 -22.50
N GLY A 107 8.02 7.79 -21.23
CA GLY A 107 6.65 8.17 -20.84
C GLY A 107 6.33 9.64 -21.16
N ALA A 108 7.27 10.55 -20.90
CA ALA A 108 7.11 11.97 -21.24
C ALA A 108 6.98 12.22 -22.75
N ALA A 109 7.78 11.52 -23.56
CA ALA A 109 7.70 11.62 -25.02
C ALA A 109 6.35 11.14 -25.55
N LEU A 110 5.80 10.06 -25.01
CA LEU A 110 4.48 9.54 -25.37
C LEU A 110 3.37 10.53 -25.03
N LEU A 111 3.40 11.12 -23.84
CA LEU A 111 2.43 12.14 -23.42
C LEU A 111 2.49 13.37 -24.32
N ALA A 112 3.69 13.88 -24.62
CA ALA A 112 3.87 15.02 -25.50
C ALA A 112 3.32 14.75 -26.92
N ARG A 113 3.50 13.54 -27.44
CA ARG A 113 2.89 13.11 -28.72
C ARG A 113 1.37 13.09 -28.65
N ALA A 114 0.80 12.61 -27.54
CA ALA A 114 -0.64 12.44 -27.38
C ALA A 114 -1.37 13.76 -27.05
N GLN A 115 -0.67 14.78 -26.55
CA GLN A 115 -1.29 16.04 -26.15
C GLN A 115 -1.94 16.78 -27.33
N ARG A 116 -3.16 17.29 -27.09
CA ARG A 116 -4.00 18.04 -28.05
C ARG A 116 -4.52 19.36 -27.51
N GLY A 117 -4.43 19.61 -26.20
CA GLY A 117 -4.93 20.82 -25.54
C GLY A 117 -3.84 21.76 -25.03
N SER A 118 -4.22 22.69 -24.15
CA SER A 118 -3.30 23.65 -23.54
C SER A 118 -2.30 22.95 -22.60
N PRO A 119 -0.98 23.00 -22.87
CA PRO A 119 0.01 22.32 -22.03
C PRO A 119 0.05 22.82 -20.58
N GLU A 120 -0.34 24.08 -20.35
CA GLU A 120 -0.40 24.74 -19.04
C GLU A 120 -1.62 24.28 -18.20
N ASP A 121 -2.66 23.76 -18.83
CA ASP A 121 -3.85 23.25 -18.14
C ASP A 121 -3.67 21.76 -17.87
N LEU A 122 -3.53 21.40 -16.59
CA LEU A 122 -3.41 20.00 -16.18
C LEU A 122 -4.55 19.15 -16.76
N ASN A 123 -5.81 19.63 -16.77
CA ASN A 123 -6.95 18.84 -17.23
C ASN A 123 -6.96 18.60 -18.74
N ALA A 124 -6.27 19.45 -19.52
CA ALA A 124 -6.13 19.27 -20.96
C ALA A 124 -5.30 18.02 -21.31
N TRP A 125 -4.51 17.48 -20.36
CA TRP A 125 -3.74 16.26 -20.53
C TRP A 125 -4.54 14.97 -20.30
N TYR A 126 -5.80 15.05 -19.87
CA TYR A 126 -6.56 13.86 -19.43
C TYR A 126 -6.65 12.80 -20.52
N GLU A 127 -6.99 13.20 -21.75
CA GLU A 127 -7.09 12.29 -22.88
C GLU A 127 -5.72 11.74 -23.31
N ALA A 128 -4.65 12.52 -23.16
CA ALA A 128 -3.29 12.04 -23.42
C ALA A 128 -2.86 10.98 -22.40
N VAL A 129 -3.17 11.19 -21.12
CA VAL A 129 -2.93 10.19 -20.06
C VAL A 129 -3.77 8.93 -20.30
N ALA A 130 -5.02 9.09 -20.75
CA ALA A 130 -5.89 7.96 -21.09
C ALA A 130 -5.33 7.18 -22.29
N GLU A 131 -4.92 7.85 -23.36
CA GLU A 131 -4.34 7.20 -24.55
C GLU A 131 -3.05 6.43 -24.20
N VAL A 132 -2.14 7.07 -23.46
CA VAL A 132 -0.84 6.49 -23.13
C VAL A 132 -0.94 5.37 -22.09
N GLY A 133 -1.80 5.53 -21.08
CA GLY A 133 -1.92 4.61 -19.95
C GLY A 133 -2.99 3.52 -20.10
N GLY A 134 -3.58 3.38 -21.28
CA GLY A 134 -4.50 2.27 -21.60
C GLY A 134 -5.97 2.53 -21.29
N GLY A 135 -6.38 3.77 -21.04
CA GLY A 135 -7.78 4.19 -21.06
C GLY A 135 -8.20 5.15 -19.95
N ARG A 136 -9.49 5.50 -19.94
CA ARG A 136 -10.06 6.50 -19.00
C ARG A 136 -10.05 6.01 -17.55
N LEU A 137 -10.11 4.70 -17.30
CA LEU A 137 -10.00 4.18 -15.93
C LEU A 137 -8.63 4.49 -15.33
N TYR A 138 -7.57 4.27 -16.11
CA TYR A 138 -6.21 4.62 -15.71
C TYR A 138 -6.05 6.13 -15.50
N ALA A 139 -6.51 6.94 -16.46
CA ALA A 139 -6.45 8.38 -16.34
C ALA A 139 -7.15 8.88 -15.06
N ASN A 140 -8.29 8.29 -14.68
CA ASN A 140 -8.94 8.63 -13.43
C ASN A 140 -8.10 8.31 -12.19
N GLN A 141 -7.45 7.15 -12.14
CA GLN A 141 -6.57 6.82 -11.02
C GLN A 141 -5.39 7.81 -10.92
N VAL A 142 -4.84 8.25 -12.05
CA VAL A 142 -3.80 9.30 -12.11
C VAL A 142 -4.34 10.63 -11.61
N TYR A 143 -5.54 11.03 -12.03
CA TYR A 143 -6.14 12.31 -11.63
C TYR A 143 -6.62 12.32 -10.17
N GLU A 144 -7.07 11.19 -9.63
CA GLU A 144 -7.33 11.03 -8.20
C GLU A 144 -6.05 11.20 -7.38
N THR A 145 -4.93 10.65 -7.89
CA THR A 145 -3.60 10.81 -7.29
C THR A 145 -3.12 12.26 -7.37
N LEU A 146 -3.30 12.94 -8.51
CA LEU A 146 -3.00 14.37 -8.65
C LEU A 146 -3.79 15.19 -7.64
N GLN A 147 -5.11 14.96 -7.55
CA GLN A 147 -5.99 15.70 -6.67
C GLN A 147 -5.62 15.55 -5.19
N ARG A 148 -5.32 14.32 -4.74
CA ARG A 148 -4.99 14.02 -3.35
C ARG A 148 -3.53 14.34 -2.99
N GLY A 149 -2.63 14.31 -3.98
CA GLY A 149 -1.20 14.23 -3.76
C GLY A 149 -0.76 12.84 -3.29
N ALA A 150 0.54 12.63 -3.22
CA ALA A 150 1.13 11.36 -2.80
C ALA A 150 2.51 11.57 -2.17
N SER A 151 2.94 10.67 -1.30
CA SER A 151 4.33 10.61 -0.84
C SER A 151 4.72 9.19 -0.49
N ALA A 152 5.95 8.82 -0.85
CA ALA A 152 6.50 7.50 -0.56
C ALA A 152 8.03 7.60 -0.48
N THR A 153 8.62 6.71 0.32
CA THR A 153 10.05 6.44 0.30
C THR A 153 10.28 5.21 -0.56
N ILE A 154 11.06 5.35 -1.62
CA ILE A 154 11.37 4.26 -2.55
C ILE A 154 12.53 3.39 -2.04
N SER A 155 12.77 2.26 -2.69
CA SER A 155 13.83 1.29 -2.35
C SER A 155 15.24 1.90 -2.22
N THR A 156 15.54 2.99 -2.94
CA THR A 156 16.81 3.73 -2.83
C THR A 156 16.94 4.54 -1.54
N GLY A 157 15.87 4.64 -0.74
CA GLY A 157 15.78 5.49 0.45
C GLY A 157 15.38 6.93 0.16
N GLU A 158 15.18 7.31 -1.10
CA GLU A 158 14.71 8.64 -1.48
C GLU A 158 13.22 8.80 -1.15
N THR A 159 12.84 9.91 -0.54
CA THR A 159 11.42 10.28 -0.36
C THR A 159 10.97 11.17 -1.51
N ILE A 160 9.97 10.72 -2.25
CA ILE A 160 9.32 11.47 -3.32
C ILE A 160 7.97 11.96 -2.81
N SER A 161 7.60 13.16 -3.23
CA SER A 161 6.31 13.77 -2.88
C SER A 161 5.70 14.45 -4.09
N LEU A 162 4.39 14.27 -4.26
CA LEU A 162 3.54 14.98 -5.19
C LEU A 162 2.56 15.81 -4.35
N ALA A 163 2.64 17.13 -4.47
CA ALA A 163 1.69 18.02 -3.82
C ALA A 163 0.30 17.87 -4.46
N SER A 164 -0.75 17.99 -3.64
CA SER A 164 -2.14 17.95 -4.09
C SER A 164 -2.44 19.05 -5.11
N GLN A 165 -3.01 18.68 -6.25
CA GLN A 165 -3.43 19.56 -7.33
C GLN A 165 -4.96 19.68 -7.30
N SER A 166 -5.49 20.63 -6.51
CA SER A 166 -6.95 20.79 -6.31
C SER A 166 -7.75 21.02 -7.60
N GLY A 167 -7.11 21.54 -8.65
CA GLY A 167 -7.72 21.74 -9.98
C GLY A 167 -7.73 20.51 -10.88
N ALA A 168 -7.01 19.43 -10.54
CA ALA A 168 -7.00 18.19 -11.31
C ALA A 168 -8.31 17.42 -11.06
N THR A 169 -9.10 17.22 -12.10
CA THR A 169 -10.45 16.65 -11.99
C THR A 169 -10.51 15.28 -12.67
N PRO A 170 -10.68 14.18 -11.92
CA PRO A 170 -11.03 12.89 -12.51
C PRO A 170 -12.34 13.02 -13.29
N GLN A 171 -12.42 12.45 -14.48
CA GLN A 171 -13.65 12.43 -15.25
C GLN A 171 -14.46 11.18 -14.88
N GLY A 172 -15.76 11.30 -14.63
CA GLY A 172 -16.56 10.12 -14.26
C GLY A 172 -16.31 8.94 -15.19
N VAL A 173 -15.86 7.80 -14.65
CA VAL A 173 -15.84 6.56 -15.44
C VAL A 173 -17.30 6.24 -15.74
N LEU A 174 -17.64 6.05 -17.01
CA LEU A 174 -18.97 5.58 -17.40
C LEU A 174 -19.24 4.28 -16.63
N SER A 175 -20.01 4.37 -15.54
CA SER A 175 -20.60 3.21 -14.92
C SER A 175 -21.51 2.64 -16.01
N SER A 176 -21.13 1.52 -16.62
CA SER A 176 -22.10 0.78 -17.42
C SER A 176 -23.31 0.53 -16.50
N GLN A 177 -24.52 0.68 -17.01
CA GLN A 177 -25.79 0.64 -16.27
C GLN A 177 -26.07 -0.70 -15.54
N SER A 178 -25.11 -1.63 -15.50
CA SER A 178 -25.24 -2.93 -14.86
C SER A 178 -24.64 -2.91 -13.44
N THR A 179 -25.44 -3.36 -12.47
CA THR A 179 -25.01 -3.50 -11.06
C THR A 179 -24.12 -4.72 -10.90
N ALA A 180 -23.02 -4.59 -10.14
CA ALA A 180 -22.17 -5.72 -9.73
C ALA A 180 -22.93 -6.73 -8.85
N ASP A 181 -22.44 -7.97 -8.74
CA ASP A 181 -23.00 -9.04 -7.89
C ASP A 181 -22.68 -8.81 -6.41
N TYR A 182 -21.51 -8.23 -6.12
CA TYR A 182 -21.19 -7.68 -4.81
C TYR A 182 -21.61 -6.21 -4.75
N PRO A 183 -22.52 -5.81 -3.83
CA PRO A 183 -23.04 -4.44 -3.76
C PRO A 183 -21.98 -3.34 -3.58
N GLY A 184 -20.82 -3.68 -3.01
CA GLY A 184 -19.71 -2.75 -2.82
C GLY A 184 -18.74 -2.65 -3.99
N ALA A 185 -18.98 -3.35 -5.10
CA ALA A 185 -18.12 -3.34 -6.28
C ALA A 185 -18.62 -2.42 -7.39
N VAL A 186 -17.68 -1.86 -8.15
CA VAL A 186 -17.95 -1.16 -9.41
C VAL A 186 -17.76 -2.14 -10.57
N TRP A 187 -18.68 -2.16 -11.53
CA TRP A 187 -18.63 -3.10 -12.64
C TRP A 187 -17.74 -2.58 -13.79
N TYR A 188 -16.73 -3.38 -14.15
CA TYR A 188 -15.76 -3.16 -15.24
C TYR A 188 -15.65 -4.45 -16.08
N PRO A 189 -16.55 -4.68 -17.05
CA PRO A 189 -16.69 -5.98 -17.68
C PRO A 189 -15.40 -6.42 -18.39
N ALA A 190 -15.00 -7.67 -18.19
CA ALA A 190 -14.02 -8.33 -19.03
C ALA A 190 -14.58 -8.54 -20.45
N SER A 191 -13.69 -8.68 -21.43
CA SER A 191 -14.08 -9.15 -22.77
C SER A 191 -14.75 -10.52 -22.67
N THR A 192 -15.78 -10.74 -23.48
CA THR A 192 -16.44 -12.05 -23.61
C THR A 192 -15.49 -13.15 -24.11
N SER A 193 -14.33 -12.78 -24.66
CA SER A 193 -13.28 -13.72 -25.07
C SER A 193 -12.41 -14.23 -23.91
N ASN A 194 -12.57 -13.69 -22.69
CA ASN A 194 -11.67 -13.94 -21.56
C ASN A 194 -12.31 -14.74 -20.42
N TYR A 195 -13.53 -15.24 -20.59
CA TYR A 195 -14.22 -16.06 -19.60
C TYR A 195 -15.19 -17.04 -20.27
N THR A 196 -15.64 -18.04 -19.53
CA THR A 196 -16.66 -18.99 -20.03
C THR A 196 -18.01 -18.68 -19.41
N ALA A 197 -19.01 -18.40 -20.25
CA ALA A 197 -20.39 -18.23 -19.81
C ALA A 197 -20.90 -19.52 -19.12
N ALA A 198 -21.53 -19.38 -17.96
CA ALA A 198 -22.00 -20.50 -17.16
C ALA A 198 -23.23 -20.12 -16.30
N SER A 199 -23.71 -21.10 -15.54
CA SER A 199 -24.85 -20.99 -14.63
C SER A 199 -24.49 -21.45 -13.21
N ARG A 200 -23.32 -21.03 -12.70
CA ARG A 200 -22.89 -21.34 -11.33
C ARG A 200 -23.78 -20.65 -10.29
N PRO A 201 -24.03 -21.27 -9.12
CA PRO A 201 -23.47 -22.54 -8.67
C PRO A 201 -24.19 -23.79 -9.21
N GLY A 202 -25.19 -23.64 -10.09
CA GLY A 202 -25.97 -24.75 -10.62
C GLY A 202 -25.19 -25.67 -11.57
N SER A 203 -24.32 -25.12 -12.42
CA SER A 203 -23.47 -25.94 -13.30
C SER A 203 -22.23 -26.51 -12.60
N HIS A 204 -21.64 -25.76 -11.67
CA HIS A 204 -20.49 -26.16 -10.85
C HIS A 204 -20.60 -25.48 -9.48
N PRO A 205 -20.31 -26.17 -8.36
CA PRO A 205 -20.30 -25.53 -7.05
C PRO A 205 -19.21 -24.46 -7.00
N ILE A 206 -19.49 -23.36 -6.30
CA ILE A 206 -18.47 -22.37 -5.94
C ILE A 206 -18.08 -22.66 -4.50
N ASP A 207 -16.94 -23.32 -4.30
CA ASP A 207 -16.51 -23.81 -2.99
C ASP A 207 -15.17 -23.24 -2.51
N ARG A 208 -14.53 -22.40 -3.33
CA ARG A 208 -13.25 -21.81 -2.96
C ARG A 208 -13.07 -20.41 -3.49
N ILE A 209 -12.12 -19.70 -2.89
CA ILE A 209 -11.69 -18.37 -3.29
C ILE A 209 -10.18 -18.45 -3.53
N VAL A 210 -9.74 -17.92 -4.66
CA VAL A 210 -8.31 -17.84 -4.99
C VAL A 210 -7.89 -16.39 -4.93
N ILE A 211 -6.93 -16.10 -4.06
CA ILE A 211 -6.32 -14.79 -3.85
C ILE A 211 -5.12 -14.66 -4.76
N HIS A 212 -5.11 -13.60 -5.54
CA HIS A 212 -4.05 -13.26 -6.48
C HIS A 212 -3.43 -11.90 -6.13
N VAL A 213 -2.23 -11.67 -6.65
CA VAL A 213 -1.60 -10.35 -6.75
C VAL A 213 -1.28 -10.09 -8.20
N THR A 214 -1.72 -8.92 -8.70
CA THR A 214 -1.76 -8.60 -10.13
C THR A 214 -0.39 -8.55 -10.80
N GLN A 215 0.69 -8.26 -10.05
CA GLN A 215 1.99 -7.82 -10.59
C GLN A 215 1.82 -6.58 -11.49
N GLY A 216 1.08 -5.59 -10.98
CA GLY A 216 0.73 -4.36 -11.70
C GLY A 216 -0.34 -3.52 -11.00
N SER A 217 -0.77 -2.44 -11.66
CA SER A 217 -1.79 -1.53 -11.13
C SER A 217 -3.22 -2.09 -11.23
N TYR A 218 -4.15 -1.49 -10.48
CA TYR A 218 -5.58 -1.80 -10.54
C TYR A 218 -6.15 -1.56 -11.94
N ALA A 219 -5.84 -0.40 -12.54
CA ALA A 219 -6.32 -0.05 -13.88
C ALA A 219 -5.72 -0.96 -14.97
N SER A 220 -4.43 -1.32 -14.88
CA SER A 220 -3.81 -2.22 -15.86
C SER A 220 -4.44 -3.61 -15.83
N ALA A 221 -4.76 -4.16 -14.66
CA ALA A 221 -5.46 -5.45 -14.55
C ALA A 221 -6.84 -5.40 -15.24
N MET A 222 -7.63 -4.34 -15.00
CA MET A 222 -8.94 -4.18 -15.64
C MET A 222 -8.85 -4.01 -17.16
N ASN A 223 -7.90 -3.21 -17.63
CA ASN A 223 -7.66 -3.00 -19.05
C ASN A 223 -7.24 -4.33 -19.72
N TRP A 224 -6.42 -5.12 -19.04
CA TRP A 224 -6.01 -6.44 -19.53
C TRP A 224 -7.20 -7.39 -19.66
N PHE A 225 -8.11 -7.41 -18.68
CA PHE A 225 -9.33 -8.22 -18.77
C PHE A 225 -10.27 -7.77 -19.89
N GLN A 226 -10.21 -6.52 -20.32
CA GLN A 226 -10.96 -5.98 -21.46
C GLN A 226 -10.32 -6.29 -22.82
N ASN A 227 -9.04 -6.64 -22.86
CA ASN A 227 -8.35 -7.02 -24.09
C ASN A 227 -8.81 -8.41 -24.56
N PRO A 228 -9.48 -8.55 -25.72
CA PRO A 228 -9.96 -9.85 -26.20
C PRO A 228 -8.86 -10.88 -26.52
N ALA A 229 -7.60 -10.45 -26.63
CA ALA A 229 -6.45 -11.33 -26.84
C ALA A 229 -5.80 -11.83 -25.54
N ALA A 230 -6.23 -11.33 -24.37
CA ALA A 230 -5.56 -11.63 -23.10
C ALA A 230 -5.66 -13.10 -22.68
N GLY A 231 -6.80 -13.76 -22.97
CA GLY A 231 -7.01 -15.16 -22.61
C GLY A 231 -7.03 -15.41 -21.09
N VAL A 232 -7.25 -14.36 -20.28
CA VAL A 232 -7.29 -14.43 -18.82
C VAL A 232 -8.30 -13.42 -18.25
N SER A 233 -8.87 -13.73 -17.09
CA SER A 233 -9.72 -12.81 -16.33
C SER A 233 -9.82 -13.23 -14.86
N ALA A 234 -10.20 -12.30 -14.00
CA ALA A 234 -10.65 -12.57 -12.63
C ALA A 234 -12.08 -12.04 -12.40
N HIS A 235 -12.72 -12.48 -11.32
CA HIS A 235 -14.05 -11.99 -10.99
C HIS A 235 -13.97 -10.59 -10.39
N TYR A 236 -13.03 -10.38 -9.47
CA TYR A 236 -12.87 -9.15 -8.72
C TYR A 236 -11.42 -8.68 -8.70
N THR A 237 -11.22 -7.38 -8.57
CA THR A 237 -9.91 -6.75 -8.31
C THR A 237 -10.06 -5.74 -7.18
N VAL A 238 -9.08 -5.67 -6.29
CA VAL A 238 -9.07 -4.77 -5.14
C VAL A 238 -7.92 -3.78 -5.25
N ARG A 239 -8.24 -2.50 -5.25
CA ARG A 239 -7.29 -1.40 -5.33
C ARG A 239 -6.53 -1.25 -4.02
N SER A 240 -5.21 -1.11 -4.12
CA SER A 240 -4.30 -1.00 -3.01
C SER A 240 -4.47 0.31 -2.24
N ALA A 241 -4.63 1.42 -2.95
CA ALA A 241 -4.61 2.74 -2.33
C ALA A 241 -5.77 2.98 -1.34
N ASP A 242 -6.97 2.49 -1.66
CA ASP A 242 -8.20 2.81 -0.92
C ASP A 242 -9.18 1.63 -0.76
N GLY A 243 -8.85 0.45 -1.29
CA GLY A 243 -9.70 -0.73 -1.19
C GLY A 243 -10.89 -0.74 -2.16
N LEU A 244 -10.92 0.13 -3.17
CA LEU A 244 -11.95 0.07 -4.21
C LEU A 244 -12.03 -1.34 -4.81
N VAL A 245 -13.23 -1.91 -4.85
CA VAL A 245 -13.47 -3.22 -5.44
C VAL A 245 -14.08 -3.03 -6.81
N GLY A 246 -13.46 -3.61 -7.83
CA GLY A 246 -14.03 -3.74 -9.16
C GLY A 246 -14.44 -5.18 -9.45
N GLN A 247 -15.46 -5.37 -10.27
CA GLN A 247 -15.90 -6.68 -10.74
C GLN A 247 -15.85 -6.74 -12.27
N SER A 248 -15.24 -7.79 -12.82
CA SER A 248 -15.06 -7.98 -14.27
C SER A 248 -15.79 -9.18 -14.85
N VAL A 249 -16.01 -10.22 -14.06
CA VAL A 249 -16.76 -11.41 -14.47
C VAL A 249 -17.87 -11.66 -13.45
N ARG A 250 -19.07 -11.98 -13.93
CA ARG A 250 -20.20 -12.35 -13.06
C ARG A 250 -19.86 -13.62 -12.31
N GLU A 251 -20.26 -13.73 -11.05
CA GLU A 251 -19.99 -14.91 -10.23
C GLU A 251 -20.59 -16.20 -10.83
N LYS A 252 -21.67 -16.09 -11.62
CA LYS A 252 -22.28 -17.23 -12.34
C LYS A 252 -21.39 -17.77 -13.47
N ASP A 253 -20.56 -16.92 -14.06
CA ASP A 253 -19.69 -17.22 -15.21
C ASP A 253 -18.28 -17.56 -14.72
N ILE A 254 -17.51 -18.33 -15.48
CA ILE A 254 -16.20 -18.85 -15.05
C ILE A 254 -15.09 -17.93 -15.56
N ALA A 255 -14.48 -17.16 -14.66
CA ALA A 255 -13.27 -16.40 -14.98
C ALA A 255 -12.05 -17.33 -15.16
N TRP A 256 -11.08 -16.89 -15.96
CA TRP A 256 -9.86 -17.65 -16.29
C TRP A 256 -8.65 -17.11 -15.54
N HIS A 257 -8.56 -17.38 -14.23
CA HIS A 257 -7.54 -16.78 -13.35
C HIS A 257 -6.50 -17.78 -12.84
N ALA A 258 -6.83 -19.06 -12.67
CA ALA A 258 -5.98 -19.99 -11.94
C ALA A 258 -5.01 -20.79 -12.82
N GLY A 259 -5.13 -20.72 -14.16
CA GLY A 259 -4.40 -21.60 -15.07
C GLY A 259 -4.77 -23.09 -14.95
N ASN A 260 -5.81 -23.40 -14.16
CA ASN A 260 -6.28 -24.76 -13.89
C ASN A 260 -7.81 -24.78 -13.98
N TRP A 261 -8.35 -25.55 -14.93
CA TRP A 261 -9.79 -25.57 -15.23
C TRP A 261 -10.63 -26.06 -14.04
N GLU A 262 -10.17 -27.09 -13.32
CA GLU A 262 -10.88 -27.61 -12.15
C GLU A 262 -11.05 -26.52 -11.08
N TYR A 263 -10.03 -25.68 -10.90
CA TYR A 263 -10.07 -24.57 -9.95
C TYR A 263 -10.87 -23.39 -10.48
N ASN A 264 -10.72 -23.01 -11.76
CA ASN A 264 -11.51 -21.93 -12.37
C ASN A 264 -13.02 -22.20 -12.23
N THR A 265 -13.47 -23.41 -12.56
CA THR A 265 -14.90 -23.75 -12.51
C THR A 265 -15.50 -23.65 -11.11
N ARG A 266 -14.71 -23.94 -10.06
CA ARG A 266 -15.18 -24.03 -8.67
C ARG A 266 -14.84 -22.84 -7.79
N SER A 267 -14.25 -21.79 -8.35
CA SER A 267 -13.73 -20.69 -7.54
C SER A 267 -14.13 -19.30 -8.01
N ILE A 268 -13.97 -18.36 -7.07
CA ILE A 268 -13.92 -16.93 -7.33
C ILE A 268 -12.47 -16.46 -7.20
N GLY A 269 -11.83 -16.10 -8.30
CA GLY A 269 -10.55 -15.38 -8.32
C GLY A 269 -10.69 -13.89 -7.96
N ILE A 270 -9.85 -13.43 -7.04
CA ILE A 270 -9.77 -12.03 -6.59
C ILE A 270 -8.32 -11.53 -6.71
N GLU A 271 -8.15 -10.52 -7.55
CA GLU A 271 -6.88 -9.84 -7.79
C GLU A 271 -6.63 -8.71 -6.78
N HIS A 272 -5.38 -8.55 -6.34
CA HIS A 272 -4.97 -7.47 -5.45
C HIS A 272 -3.88 -6.65 -6.11
N GLU A 273 -4.14 -5.35 -6.29
CA GLU A 273 -3.18 -4.43 -6.92
C GLU A 273 -1.84 -4.43 -6.19
N GLY A 274 -0.76 -4.77 -6.89
CA GLY A 274 0.59 -4.60 -6.38
C GLY A 274 1.59 -5.61 -6.90
N PHE A 275 2.69 -5.74 -6.15
CA PHE A 275 3.82 -6.58 -6.47
C PHE A 275 4.13 -7.52 -5.31
N VAL A 276 4.35 -8.81 -5.60
CA VAL A 276 4.50 -9.88 -4.60
C VAL A 276 5.73 -9.73 -3.69
N ASP A 277 6.71 -8.97 -4.13
CA ASP A 277 8.00 -8.74 -3.47
C ASP A 277 8.08 -7.39 -2.74
N ASP A 278 6.99 -6.59 -2.75
CA ASP A 278 6.94 -5.28 -2.13
C ASP A 278 5.75 -5.16 -1.15
N PRO A 279 6.00 -5.30 0.18
CA PRO A 279 4.94 -5.32 1.18
C PRO A 279 4.14 -4.01 1.27
N LYS A 280 4.63 -2.89 0.72
CA LYS A 280 3.92 -1.61 0.81
C LYS A 280 2.58 -1.64 0.07
N TRP A 281 2.42 -2.55 -0.89
CA TRP A 281 1.18 -2.71 -1.65
C TRP A 281 0.06 -3.39 -0.86
N PHE A 282 0.37 -4.13 0.20
CA PHE A 282 -0.64 -4.82 1.01
C PHE A 282 -1.19 -3.92 2.10
N THR A 283 -1.93 -2.89 1.68
CA THR A 283 -2.46 -1.87 2.58
C THR A 283 -3.61 -2.39 3.44
N GLU A 284 -3.88 -1.69 4.52
CA GLU A 284 -5.03 -1.98 5.38
C GLU A 284 -6.36 -1.85 4.64
N ALA A 285 -6.51 -0.83 3.81
CA ALA A 285 -7.73 -0.58 3.04
C ALA A 285 -8.03 -1.74 2.07
N MET A 286 -6.98 -2.26 1.41
CA MET A 286 -7.06 -3.46 0.56
C MET A 286 -7.48 -4.67 1.37
N TYR A 287 -6.75 -5.01 2.45
CA TYR A 287 -7.05 -6.18 3.28
C TYR A 287 -8.48 -6.17 3.81
N GLN A 288 -8.94 -5.03 4.32
CA GLN A 288 -10.29 -4.92 4.87
C GLN A 288 -11.37 -5.04 3.79
N SER A 289 -11.20 -4.39 2.65
CA SER A 289 -12.20 -4.40 1.57
C SER A 289 -12.30 -5.77 0.91
N SER A 290 -11.14 -6.39 0.65
CA SER A 290 -11.07 -7.77 0.19
C SER A 290 -11.68 -8.75 1.20
N ALA A 291 -11.41 -8.58 2.50
CA ALA A 291 -11.97 -9.46 3.53
C ALA A 291 -13.50 -9.32 3.65
N LYS A 292 -14.07 -8.13 3.46
CA LYS A 292 -15.53 -7.92 3.39
C LYS A 292 -16.14 -8.65 2.20
N LEU A 293 -15.51 -8.54 1.02
CA LEU A 293 -15.91 -9.27 -0.18
C LEU A 293 -15.87 -10.79 0.06
N VAL A 294 -14.76 -11.31 0.57
CA VAL A 294 -14.62 -12.74 0.86
C VAL A 294 -15.60 -13.21 1.93
N ALA A 295 -15.84 -12.44 2.98
CA ALA A 295 -16.86 -12.78 3.97
C ALA A 295 -18.27 -12.84 3.36
N TYR A 296 -18.61 -11.91 2.46
CA TYR A 296 -19.86 -11.93 1.71
C TYR A 296 -19.97 -13.19 0.83
N LEU A 297 -18.93 -13.52 0.08
CA LEU A 297 -18.87 -14.70 -0.78
C LEU A 297 -18.98 -16.00 0.03
N CYS A 298 -18.24 -16.10 1.14
CA CYS A 298 -18.30 -17.26 2.04
C CYS A 298 -19.71 -17.46 2.58
N LYS A 299 -20.38 -16.39 3.02
CA LYS A 299 -21.77 -16.47 3.47
C LYS A 299 -22.73 -16.85 2.35
N LYS A 300 -22.56 -16.28 1.15
CA LYS A 300 -23.44 -16.50 -0.01
C LYS A 300 -23.36 -17.93 -0.52
N TYR A 301 -22.16 -18.52 -0.57
CA TYR A 301 -21.91 -19.83 -1.16
C TYR A 301 -21.67 -20.95 -0.12
N GLY A 302 -21.67 -20.63 1.18
CA GLY A 302 -21.43 -21.61 2.24
C GLY A 302 -19.98 -22.09 2.31
N ILE A 303 -19.02 -21.25 1.90
CA ILE A 303 -17.59 -21.61 1.87
C ILE A 303 -17.01 -21.49 3.29
N PRO A 304 -16.36 -22.55 3.82
CA PRO A 304 -15.64 -22.47 5.09
C PRO A 304 -14.52 -21.41 5.06
N ILE A 305 -14.39 -20.64 6.15
CA ILE A 305 -13.35 -19.62 6.27
C ILE A 305 -12.08 -20.28 6.81
N ASP A 306 -11.32 -20.94 5.93
CA ASP A 306 -10.06 -21.59 6.29
C ASP A 306 -9.09 -21.60 5.10
N ARG A 307 -7.87 -22.10 5.33
CA ARG A 307 -6.82 -22.21 4.31
C ARG A 307 -7.02 -23.37 3.34
N GLY A 308 -8.01 -24.24 3.54
CA GLY A 308 -8.39 -25.26 2.58
C GLY A 308 -9.29 -24.73 1.46
N HIS A 309 -10.04 -23.66 1.74
CA HIS A 309 -11.02 -23.10 0.80
C HIS A 309 -10.71 -21.66 0.37
N ILE A 310 -9.93 -20.91 1.15
CA ILE A 310 -9.40 -19.61 0.77
C ILE A 310 -7.90 -19.80 0.58
N ILE A 311 -7.47 -19.86 -0.67
CA ILE A 311 -6.10 -20.22 -1.09
C ILE A 311 -5.45 -19.10 -1.89
N GLY A 312 -4.13 -19.09 -2.00
CA GLY A 312 -3.38 -18.29 -2.95
C GLY A 312 -3.27 -18.99 -4.30
N HIS A 313 -2.95 -18.24 -5.36
CA HIS A 313 -2.71 -18.85 -6.68
C HIS A 313 -1.57 -19.87 -6.66
N SER A 314 -0.49 -19.58 -5.93
CA SER A 314 0.65 -20.50 -5.72
C SER A 314 0.29 -21.86 -5.11
N GLU A 315 -0.89 -21.99 -4.48
CA GLU A 315 -1.40 -23.25 -3.91
C GLU A 315 -2.29 -24.03 -4.89
N VAL A 316 -2.56 -23.48 -6.08
CA VAL A 316 -3.28 -24.18 -7.15
C VAL A 316 -2.33 -25.19 -7.82
N PRO A 317 -2.74 -26.45 -8.00
CA PRO A 317 -1.92 -27.45 -8.71
C PRO A 317 -1.56 -26.98 -10.12
N GLY A 318 -0.27 -27.01 -10.44
CA GLY A 318 0.27 -26.58 -11.72
C GLY A 318 0.49 -25.06 -11.83
N ALA A 319 0.32 -24.30 -10.75
CA ALA A 319 0.63 -22.89 -10.75
C ALA A 319 2.11 -22.65 -11.12
N THR A 320 2.32 -21.82 -12.12
CA THR A 320 3.63 -21.31 -12.54
C THR A 320 3.99 -20.00 -11.84
N HIS A 321 3.08 -19.48 -11.01
CA HIS A 321 3.18 -18.19 -10.33
C HIS A 321 3.28 -18.36 -8.82
N THR A 322 3.86 -17.35 -8.16
CA THR A 322 4.18 -17.37 -6.72
C THR A 322 3.25 -16.48 -5.88
N ASP A 323 2.27 -15.84 -6.50
CA ASP A 323 1.33 -14.95 -5.82
C ASP A 323 0.38 -15.72 -4.88
N PRO A 324 -0.09 -15.10 -3.79
CA PRO A 324 0.04 -13.68 -3.41
C PRO A 324 1.39 -13.28 -2.80
N GLY A 325 2.37 -14.19 -2.78
CA GLY A 325 3.74 -13.90 -2.38
C GLY A 325 3.98 -13.98 -0.87
N PRO A 326 5.26 -13.86 -0.45
CA PRO A 326 5.67 -14.07 0.94
C PRO A 326 5.18 -12.99 1.90
N TYR A 327 4.80 -11.81 1.38
CA TYR A 327 4.35 -10.68 2.19
C TYR A 327 2.84 -10.65 2.42
N TRP A 328 2.09 -11.58 1.83
CA TRP A 328 0.66 -11.69 2.11
C TRP A 328 0.41 -12.31 3.50
N ASP A 329 -0.07 -11.49 4.43
CA ASP A 329 -0.39 -11.92 5.80
C ASP A 329 -1.75 -12.65 5.86
N TRP A 330 -1.70 -13.98 5.72
CA TRP A 330 -2.87 -14.86 5.81
C TRP A 330 -3.57 -14.83 7.16
N ASP A 331 -2.81 -14.73 8.26
CA ASP A 331 -3.36 -14.69 9.62
C ASP A 331 -4.24 -13.44 9.79
N LYS A 332 -3.69 -12.28 9.40
CA LYS A 332 -4.41 -11.01 9.39
C LYS A 332 -5.63 -11.09 8.48
N TYR A 333 -5.44 -11.52 7.24
CA TYR A 333 -6.52 -11.56 6.25
C TYR A 333 -7.70 -12.42 6.72
N LEU A 334 -7.44 -13.65 7.14
CA LEU A 334 -8.50 -14.54 7.64
C LEU A 334 -9.14 -14.04 8.94
N SER A 335 -8.41 -13.28 9.77
CA SER A 335 -9.01 -12.65 10.96
C SER A 335 -10.08 -11.63 10.57
N TYR A 336 -9.83 -10.82 9.54
CA TYR A 336 -10.82 -9.87 9.01
C TYR A 336 -11.99 -10.57 8.33
N VAL A 337 -11.74 -11.64 7.56
CA VAL A 337 -12.81 -12.40 6.92
C VAL A 337 -13.77 -12.96 7.98
N ARG A 338 -13.26 -13.59 9.04
CA ARG A 338 -14.08 -14.11 10.15
C ARG A 338 -14.87 -13.00 10.85
N GLN A 339 -14.23 -11.87 11.09
CA GLN A 339 -14.86 -10.70 11.71
C GLN A 339 -16.05 -10.21 10.87
N TYR A 340 -15.87 -10.05 9.56
CA TYR A 340 -16.93 -9.56 8.68
C TYR A 340 -18.02 -10.60 8.39
N ALA A 341 -17.71 -11.90 8.50
CA ALA A 341 -18.69 -12.97 8.33
C ALA A 341 -19.66 -13.13 9.52
N GLY A 342 -19.51 -12.33 10.58
CA GLY A 342 -20.33 -12.43 11.80
C GLY A 342 -19.99 -13.64 12.67
N GLY A 343 -18.80 -14.23 12.49
CA GLY A 343 -18.31 -15.27 13.38
C GLY A 343 -18.22 -14.73 14.80
N SER A 344 -18.98 -15.34 15.73
CA SER A 344 -18.92 -15.01 17.16
C SER A 344 -17.48 -14.90 17.64
N ALA A 345 -17.22 -13.80 18.31
CA ALA A 345 -15.96 -13.40 18.88
C ALA A 345 -15.24 -14.56 19.61
N GLY A 346 -14.30 -15.19 18.91
CA GLY A 346 -13.40 -16.22 19.46
C GLY A 346 -11.96 -16.08 18.95
N GLY A 347 -11.61 -14.93 18.36
CA GLY A 347 -10.26 -14.77 17.80
C GLY A 347 -9.92 -13.39 17.26
N TYR A 348 -10.47 -12.31 17.82
CA TYR A 348 -9.95 -10.97 17.48
C TYR A 348 -8.45 -10.96 17.76
N ARG A 349 -7.66 -10.50 16.79
CA ARG A 349 -6.23 -10.27 16.92
C ARG A 349 -5.91 -8.94 16.25
N GLN A 350 -5.23 -8.04 16.96
CA GLN A 350 -4.68 -6.82 16.38
C GLN A 350 -3.20 -6.71 16.77
N VAL A 351 -2.36 -6.33 15.81
CA VAL A 351 -0.95 -5.98 16.00
C VAL A 351 -0.78 -4.51 15.69
N VAL A 352 -0.02 -3.79 16.52
CA VAL A 352 0.37 -2.39 16.29
C VAL A 352 1.87 -2.29 16.42
N ASP A 353 2.51 -1.81 15.36
CA ASP A 353 3.96 -1.64 15.26
C ASP A 353 4.33 -0.15 15.21
N ASN A 354 5.58 0.21 15.55
CA ASN A 354 6.01 1.59 15.67
C ASN A 354 6.34 2.29 14.34
N ALA A 355 6.47 1.55 13.24
CA ALA A 355 6.86 2.08 11.93
C ALA A 355 5.96 1.61 10.78
N ASP A 356 4.97 0.80 11.09
CA ASP A 356 4.10 0.20 10.11
C ASP A 356 3.14 1.23 9.49
N VAL A 357 3.29 1.43 8.19
CA VAL A 357 2.38 2.24 7.35
C VAL A 357 0.93 1.73 7.42
N VAL A 358 0.73 0.45 7.78
CA VAL A 358 -0.57 -0.22 7.95
C VAL A 358 -1.26 0.16 9.28
N THR A 359 -0.52 0.62 10.30
CA THR A 359 -1.09 1.12 11.58
C THR A 359 -0.87 2.61 11.80
N SER A 360 -0.71 3.38 10.72
CA SER A 360 -0.55 4.83 10.75
C SER A 360 -1.57 5.50 11.68
N GLY A 361 -1.09 6.35 12.60
CA GLY A 361 -1.91 7.00 13.64
C GLY A 361 -2.22 6.14 14.88
N ARG A 362 -1.81 4.86 14.92
CA ARG A 362 -1.97 3.98 16.09
C ARG A 362 -0.71 3.83 16.94
N PHE A 363 0.41 4.40 16.52
CA PHE A 363 1.61 4.55 17.33
C PHE A 363 1.94 6.02 17.54
N SER A 364 2.41 6.39 18.74
CA SER A 364 2.85 7.76 19.02
C SER A 364 3.96 7.76 20.08
N ALA A 365 5.04 8.50 19.82
CA ALA A 365 6.12 8.72 20.77
C ALA A 365 6.66 10.14 20.63
N SER A 366 7.26 10.69 21.69
CA SER A 366 7.87 12.02 21.67
C SER A 366 9.19 12.02 20.90
N SER A 367 9.76 13.20 20.66
CA SER A 367 11.14 13.36 20.13
C SER A 367 12.22 12.77 21.04
N GLY A 368 11.88 12.43 22.28
CA GLY A 368 12.77 11.70 23.19
C GLY A 368 13.00 10.24 22.79
N TRP A 369 12.23 9.71 21.85
CA TRP A 369 12.34 8.35 21.33
C TRP A 369 12.97 8.35 19.93
N GLY A 370 14.26 8.00 19.88
CA GLY A 370 14.96 7.74 18.63
C GLY A 370 14.40 6.51 17.92
N TRP A 371 14.79 6.29 16.67
CA TRP A 371 14.43 5.10 15.92
C TRP A 371 15.69 4.41 15.40
N SER A 372 15.65 3.08 15.27
CA SER A 372 16.79 2.29 14.77
C SER A 372 16.32 1.09 13.97
N ARG A 373 17.10 0.72 12.96
CA ARG A 373 16.94 -0.50 12.15
C ARG A 373 17.98 -1.57 12.47
N TYR A 374 18.86 -1.30 13.43
CA TYR A 374 20.10 -2.06 13.65
C TYR A 374 19.89 -3.55 13.92
N SER A 375 18.92 -3.89 14.76
CA SER A 375 18.71 -5.29 15.16
C SER A 375 17.93 -6.05 14.09
N ALA A 376 18.37 -7.27 13.74
CA ALA A 376 17.61 -8.19 12.92
C ALA A 376 16.40 -8.79 13.66
N SER A 377 16.38 -8.71 15.00
CA SER A 377 15.30 -9.23 15.85
C SER A 377 14.16 -8.23 16.07
N LYS A 378 14.15 -7.10 15.35
CA LYS A 378 13.07 -6.11 15.37
C LYS A 378 11.83 -6.66 14.66
N TYR A 379 10.66 -6.14 14.99
CA TYR A 379 9.43 -6.42 14.24
C TYR A 379 9.42 -5.51 13.01
N TYR A 380 9.33 -6.12 11.82
CA TYR A 380 9.42 -5.43 10.53
C TYR A 380 10.62 -4.47 10.38
N TRP A 381 10.38 -3.16 10.23
CA TRP A 381 11.34 -2.25 9.59
C TRP A 381 12.26 -1.51 10.56
N ASN A 382 11.74 -1.01 11.67
CA ASN A 382 12.53 -0.30 12.69
C ASN A 382 11.82 -0.35 14.05
N TYR A 383 12.53 -0.04 15.12
CA TYR A 383 12.01 0.08 16.47
C TYR A 383 12.35 1.45 17.06
N ARG A 384 11.61 1.89 18.08
CA ARG A 384 11.94 3.07 18.89
C ARG A 384 12.80 2.74 20.09
N PHE A 385 13.69 3.66 20.45
CA PHE A 385 14.53 3.54 21.64
C PHE A 385 14.66 4.86 22.40
N ALA A 386 14.77 4.77 23.72
CA ALA A 386 14.97 5.92 24.59
C ALA A 386 15.91 5.60 25.76
N LYS A 387 16.68 6.60 26.22
CA LYS A 387 17.43 6.48 27.48
C LYS A 387 16.47 6.59 28.67
N PRO A 388 16.63 5.80 29.73
CA PRO A 388 15.86 5.95 30.96
C PRO A 388 15.90 7.40 31.47
N LYS A 389 14.75 7.93 31.90
CA LYS A 389 14.65 9.28 32.47
C LYS A 389 13.42 9.36 33.38
N ALA A 390 13.53 10.03 34.53
CA ALA A 390 12.44 10.21 35.49
C ALA A 390 11.39 11.23 35.00
N VAL A 391 10.67 10.89 33.92
CA VAL A 391 9.64 11.75 33.30
C VAL A 391 8.51 10.88 32.77
N SER A 392 7.28 11.42 32.78
CA SER A 392 6.12 10.78 32.15
C SER A 392 6.15 10.91 30.61
N ASP A 393 7.10 10.23 29.97
CA ASP A 393 7.24 10.14 28.50
C ASP A 393 7.12 8.68 28.05
N THR A 394 6.23 8.42 27.10
CA THR A 394 5.84 7.07 26.71
C THR A 394 5.71 6.91 25.20
N ALA A 395 6.09 5.74 24.70
CA ALA A 395 5.65 5.25 23.39
C ALA A 395 4.26 4.57 23.56
N LYS A 396 3.25 5.03 22.82
CA LYS A 396 1.85 4.63 22.98
C LYS A 396 1.36 3.84 21.78
N TYR A 397 0.47 2.88 22.02
CA TYR A 397 -0.14 2.01 21.04
C TYR A 397 -1.68 2.04 21.16
N ARG A 398 -2.37 2.29 20.04
CA ARG A 398 -3.82 2.46 19.94
C ARG A 398 -4.47 1.21 19.36
N PHE A 399 -5.37 0.60 20.11
CA PHE A 399 -6.10 -0.61 19.70
C PHE A 399 -7.58 -0.32 19.61
N ASP A 400 -8.22 -0.87 18.56
CA ASP A 400 -9.68 -0.88 18.40
C ASP A 400 -10.22 -2.20 18.93
N ILE A 401 -10.60 -2.18 20.20
CA ILE A 401 -11.10 -3.37 20.91
C ILE A 401 -12.58 -3.56 20.54
N PRO A 402 -12.97 -4.68 19.90
CA PRO A 402 -14.31 -4.83 19.34
C PRO A 402 -15.40 -5.01 20.40
N ALA A 403 -15.04 -5.58 21.55
CA ALA A 403 -15.96 -5.82 22.66
C ALA A 403 -15.20 -5.77 23.99
N THR A 404 -15.85 -5.33 25.06
CA THR A 404 -15.26 -5.42 26.40
C THR A 404 -15.10 -6.90 26.75
N GLY A 405 -13.93 -7.30 27.25
CA GLY A 405 -13.67 -8.70 27.58
C GLY A 405 -12.20 -8.97 27.84
N ASP A 406 -11.85 -10.26 27.94
CA ASP A 406 -10.50 -10.70 28.23
C ASP A 406 -9.66 -10.82 26.96
N TYR A 407 -8.46 -10.25 27.02
CA TYR A 407 -7.51 -10.26 25.92
C TYR A 407 -6.11 -10.62 26.42
N ALA A 408 -5.49 -11.59 25.76
CA ALA A 408 -4.06 -11.83 25.90
C ALA A 408 -3.27 -10.72 25.22
N VAL A 409 -2.34 -10.12 25.96
CA VAL A 409 -1.45 -9.06 25.48
C VAL A 409 -0.03 -9.61 25.34
N TYR A 410 0.60 -9.28 24.21
CA TYR A 410 1.97 -9.65 23.90
C TYR A 410 2.78 -8.42 23.48
N ALA A 411 4.08 -8.47 23.73
CA ALA A 411 5.05 -7.49 23.25
C ALA A 411 6.14 -8.18 22.43
N TRP A 412 6.67 -7.46 21.46
CA TRP A 412 7.88 -7.82 20.71
C TRP A 412 8.95 -6.77 20.97
N TRP A 413 10.22 -7.17 20.98
CA TRP A 413 11.36 -6.25 20.96
C TRP A 413 12.60 -6.94 20.36
N PRO A 414 13.57 -6.18 19.84
CA PRO A 414 14.94 -6.66 19.70
C PRO A 414 15.61 -6.77 21.09
N SER A 415 16.43 -7.80 21.29
CA SER A 415 17.19 -7.96 22.54
C SER A 415 18.65 -7.58 22.38
N ASN A 416 19.22 -6.91 23.38
CA ASN A 416 20.64 -6.58 23.45
C ASN A 416 21.08 -6.48 24.93
N PRO A 417 22.29 -6.91 25.31
CA PRO A 417 22.79 -6.77 26.69
C PRO A 417 22.75 -5.34 27.26
N GLY A 418 22.82 -4.32 26.40
CA GLY A 418 22.72 -2.90 26.76
C GLY A 418 21.29 -2.34 26.87
N TYR A 419 20.26 -3.18 26.76
CA TYR A 419 18.87 -2.78 26.93
C TYR A 419 18.38 -2.92 28.37
N ASN A 420 17.24 -2.31 28.66
CA ASN A 420 16.72 -2.22 30.00
C ASN A 420 16.14 -3.55 30.49
N ARG A 421 16.51 -3.96 31.71
CA ARG A 421 16.08 -5.22 32.33
C ARG A 421 14.72 -5.14 33.03
N ALA A 422 14.15 -3.94 33.13
CA ALA A 422 12.94 -3.67 33.88
C ALA A 422 12.09 -2.61 33.16
N THR A 423 11.90 -2.77 31.85
CA THR A 423 11.10 -1.86 31.03
C THR A 423 9.64 -1.90 31.45
N PRO A 424 9.04 -0.77 31.90
CA PRO A 424 7.65 -0.71 32.30
C PRO A 424 6.72 -0.60 31.08
N ILE A 425 5.76 -1.52 31.00
CA ILE A 425 4.69 -1.55 29.99
C ILE A 425 3.35 -1.43 30.72
N GLY A 426 2.59 -0.38 30.41
CA GLY A 426 1.25 -0.13 30.93
C GLY A 426 0.19 -0.64 29.97
N ILE A 427 -0.81 -1.35 30.51
CA ILE A 427 -2.00 -1.84 29.81
C ILE A 427 -3.23 -1.18 30.46
N LYS A 428 -4.03 -0.45 29.68
CA LYS A 428 -5.27 0.19 30.11
C LYS A 428 -6.38 -0.85 30.18
N THR A 429 -6.72 -1.29 31.38
CA THR A 429 -7.82 -2.24 31.63
C THR A 429 -9.11 -1.50 31.98
N THR A 430 -10.21 -2.23 32.11
CA THR A 430 -11.48 -1.69 32.63
C THR A 430 -11.38 -1.15 34.06
N ALA A 431 -10.35 -1.54 34.83
CA ALA A 431 -10.09 -1.07 36.19
C ALA A 431 -8.95 -0.02 36.27
N GLY A 432 -8.48 0.50 35.13
CA GLY A 432 -7.38 1.46 35.05
C GLY A 432 -6.07 0.87 34.54
N TRP A 433 -4.97 1.60 34.69
CA TRP A 433 -3.66 1.16 34.17
C TRP A 433 -3.04 0.06 35.03
N ARG A 434 -2.71 -1.07 34.41
CA ARG A 434 -1.90 -2.16 34.99
C ARG A 434 -0.51 -2.14 34.37
N TRP A 435 0.52 -2.18 35.20
CA TRP A 435 1.91 -2.11 34.75
C TRP A 435 2.62 -3.45 34.93
N VAL A 436 3.27 -3.91 33.87
CA VAL A 436 4.18 -5.06 33.88
C VAL A 436 5.60 -4.58 33.61
N ARG A 437 6.60 -5.34 34.07
CA ARG A 437 8.01 -5.07 33.76
C ARG A 437 8.59 -6.22 32.98
N VAL A 438 9.33 -5.92 31.92
CA VAL A 438 9.97 -6.91 31.06
C VAL A 438 11.48 -6.69 30.98
N ASP A 439 12.22 -7.79 30.85
CA ASP A 439 13.66 -7.78 30.60
C ASP A 439 13.93 -7.78 29.09
N GLN A 440 14.31 -6.62 28.54
CA GLN A 440 14.62 -6.46 27.11
C GLN A 440 16.04 -6.89 26.73
N THR A 441 16.83 -7.40 27.67
CA THR A 441 18.13 -8.02 27.36
C THR A 441 18.01 -9.43 26.82
N ARG A 442 16.80 -10.03 26.88
CA ARG A 442 16.52 -11.42 26.52
C ARG A 442 15.25 -11.51 25.67
N ASN A 443 15.00 -12.70 25.13
CA ASN A 443 13.76 -13.04 24.40
C ASN A 443 13.43 -12.11 23.24
N GLY A 444 14.43 -11.49 22.60
CA GLY A 444 14.19 -10.67 21.43
C GLY A 444 13.79 -11.51 20.21
N GLY A 445 13.11 -10.88 19.25
CA GLY A 445 12.73 -11.52 17.99
C GLY A 445 11.58 -12.53 18.12
N ARG A 446 10.75 -12.42 19.17
CA ARG A 446 9.57 -13.26 19.37
C ARG A 446 8.49 -12.53 20.18
N TRP A 447 7.25 -13.01 20.10
CA TRP A 447 6.15 -12.52 20.93
C TRP A 447 6.30 -13.00 22.38
N VAL A 448 6.43 -12.07 23.32
CA VAL A 448 6.46 -12.33 24.75
C VAL A 448 5.08 -12.04 25.35
N TYR A 449 4.50 -13.04 26.00
CA TYR A 449 3.19 -12.92 26.67
C TYR A 449 3.32 -12.08 27.93
N LEU A 450 2.48 -11.05 28.05
CA LEU A 450 2.45 -10.12 29.18
C LEU A 450 1.36 -10.45 30.20
N GLY A 451 0.36 -11.23 29.79
CA GLY A 451 -0.81 -11.57 30.60
C GLY A 451 -2.12 -11.45 29.84
N THR A 452 -3.20 -11.87 30.50
CA THR A 452 -4.58 -11.64 30.04
C THR A 452 -5.15 -10.48 30.84
N PHE A 453 -5.75 -9.53 30.14
CA PHE A 453 -6.29 -8.30 30.72
C PHE A 453 -7.71 -8.08 30.21
N ASN A 454 -8.59 -7.62 31.10
CA ASN A 454 -9.92 -7.20 30.72
C ASN A 454 -9.86 -5.80 30.09
N LEU A 455 -10.06 -5.70 28.78
CA LEU A 455 -9.96 -4.46 28.02
C LEU A 455 -11.36 -3.94 27.68
N ALA A 456 -11.59 -2.64 27.85
CA ALA A 456 -12.84 -2.00 27.41
C ALA A 456 -12.89 -1.89 25.88
N ARG A 457 -14.08 -2.11 25.30
CA ARG A 457 -14.39 -1.81 23.89
C ARG A 457 -13.94 -0.39 23.50
N GLY A 458 -13.54 -0.22 22.25
CA GLY A 458 -13.32 1.08 21.60
C GLY A 458 -11.88 1.30 21.15
N ASP A 459 -11.72 2.27 20.24
CA ASP A 459 -10.46 2.65 19.60
C ASP A 459 -9.70 3.72 20.39
N GLU A 460 -8.80 3.27 21.28
CA GLU A 460 -8.11 4.14 22.23
C GLU A 460 -6.65 3.72 22.45
N TRP A 461 -5.86 4.59 23.08
CA TRP A 461 -4.52 4.27 23.58
C TRP A 461 -4.63 3.23 24.70
N LYS A 462 -4.50 1.95 24.36
CA LYS A 462 -4.64 0.84 25.31
C LYS A 462 -3.31 0.42 25.93
N ILE A 463 -2.19 0.67 25.27
CA ILE A 463 -0.88 0.22 25.74
C ILE A 463 0.14 1.36 25.65
N GLN A 464 1.03 1.44 26.63
CA GLN A 464 2.14 2.40 26.62
C GLN A 464 3.42 1.81 27.23
N ILE A 465 4.57 2.14 26.66
CA ILE A 465 5.89 1.77 27.16
C ILE A 465 6.53 3.05 27.71
N SER A 466 6.90 3.04 29.00
CA SER A 466 7.47 4.22 29.65
C SER A 466 9.00 4.13 29.69
N ARG A 467 9.67 5.26 29.42
CA ARG A 467 11.12 5.40 29.67
C ARG A 467 11.44 5.82 31.11
N TRP A 468 10.43 5.97 31.97
CA TRP A 468 10.64 6.16 33.40
C TRP A 468 10.87 4.83 34.09
N THR A 469 12.14 4.47 34.22
CA THR A 469 12.59 3.27 34.91
C THR A 469 13.89 3.54 35.65
N SER A 470 14.11 2.83 36.76
CA SER A 470 15.37 2.85 37.50
C SER A 470 16.45 1.96 36.88
N GLY A 471 16.08 1.10 35.92
CA GLY A 471 17.03 0.25 35.21
C GLY A 471 17.98 1.05 34.33
N SER A 472 19.23 0.62 34.23
CA SER A 472 20.18 1.10 33.23
C SER A 472 19.90 0.47 31.86
N GLY A 473 20.39 1.08 30.78
CA GLY A 473 20.22 0.59 29.41
C GLY A 473 18.99 1.15 28.68
N TYR A 474 19.02 1.13 27.36
CA TYR A 474 17.96 1.70 26.52
C TYR A 474 16.63 0.96 26.70
N VAL A 475 15.54 1.71 26.75
CA VAL A 475 14.17 1.21 26.70
C VAL A 475 13.75 1.12 25.25
N ILE A 476 13.18 -0.02 24.84
CA ILE A 476 12.79 -0.30 23.46
C ILE A 476 11.27 -0.36 23.32
N ALA A 477 10.75 0.23 22.26
CA ALA A 477 9.35 0.15 21.87
C ALA A 477 9.26 -0.26 20.39
N ASP A 478 8.79 -1.47 20.15
CA ASP A 478 8.72 -2.10 18.82
C ASP A 478 7.23 -2.38 18.51
N ALA A 479 6.77 -3.63 18.64
CA ALA A 479 5.37 -4.00 18.37
C ALA A 479 4.61 -4.57 19.58
N MET A 480 3.30 -4.34 19.58
CA MET A 480 2.34 -4.84 20.56
C MET A 480 1.24 -5.65 19.87
N LYS A 481 0.78 -6.74 20.50
CA LYS A 481 -0.30 -7.59 19.98
C LYS A 481 -1.36 -7.86 21.04
N VAL A 482 -2.62 -7.78 20.65
CA VAL A 482 -3.79 -8.07 21.49
C VAL A 482 -4.59 -9.18 20.84
N VAL A 483 -4.95 -10.22 21.59
CA VAL A 483 -5.73 -11.38 21.12
C VAL A 483 -6.89 -11.65 22.08
N ARG A 484 -8.13 -11.72 21.59
CA ARG A 484 -9.31 -12.02 22.42
C ARG A 484 -9.24 -13.46 22.92
N LYS A 485 -9.60 -13.65 24.19
CA LYS A 485 -9.73 -14.96 24.82
C LYS A 485 -11.14 -15.51 24.76
#